data_AF-A0A419KP54-F1
#
_entry.id   AF-A0A419KP54-F1
#
_cell.length_a   1.000
_cell.length_b   1.000
_cell.length_c   1.000
_cell.angle_alpha   90.00
_cell.angle_beta   90.00
_cell.angle_gamma   90.00
#
_symmetry.space_group_name_H-M   'P 1'
#
loop_
_entity.id
_entity.type
_entity.pdbx_description
1 polymer ?
#
loop_
_entity_poly.entity_id
_entity_poly.type
_entity_poly.pdbx_seq_one_letter_code
_entity_poly.pdbx_strand_id
1 'polypeptide(L)'
;MIPKNFKKHDYRGNLIVDKDNPILIQKAWRDRFSGEGHWREGYGGQAYLSRPNSEDALTWNVFRTLQLSGERGLRVISDVFKIFEVDKMLFWGCDVEHHGEEQQLLNILIRTIDGKHRGTMTEPDLVIITGREVVFVECKLNQRGNTSPWKSKGKGAEKRMKTYAEEFPEIKSLPDWEVVYQLIRQYVFAKSLSKYLKKKPVVIPLINEKHREILSDYYMKVKHSPLNKKEVFRNFVTWQDLLRILSTSDLPNKSIISAKIKEALKYAR
;
A
#
# COMPACT_ATOMS: atom_id res chain seq x y z
N MET A 1 -1.54 13.43 28.27
CA MET A 1 -2.84 12.76 28.49
C MET A 1 -3.86 13.34 27.50
N ILE A 2 -4.49 12.54 26.63
CA ILE A 2 -5.47 13.05 25.66
C ILE A 2 -6.79 13.32 26.39
N PRO A 3 -7.39 14.52 26.28
CA PRO A 3 -8.66 14.82 26.94
C PRO A 3 -9.77 13.86 26.50
N LYS A 4 -10.72 13.54 27.40
CA LYS A 4 -11.74 12.50 27.21
C LYS A 4 -12.58 12.68 25.94
N ASN A 5 -12.87 13.93 25.57
CA ASN A 5 -13.58 14.32 24.35
C ASN A 5 -12.77 14.06 23.06
N PHE A 6 -11.43 13.96 23.15
CA PHE A 6 -10.55 13.68 22.01
C PHE A 6 -10.15 12.20 21.90
N LYS A 7 -10.41 11.36 22.90
CA LYS A 7 -10.09 9.92 22.85
C LYS A 7 -10.69 9.20 21.65
N LYS A 8 -11.90 9.58 21.21
CA LYS A 8 -12.55 9.00 20.02
C LYS A 8 -11.79 9.27 18.71
N HIS A 9 -10.87 10.24 18.70
CA HIS A 9 -10.03 10.59 17.56
C HIS A 9 -8.64 9.94 17.63
N ASP A 10 -8.31 9.25 18.73
CA ASP A 10 -7.01 8.63 18.91
C ASP A 10 -6.93 7.28 18.17
N TYR A 11 -6.05 7.20 17.19
CA TYR A 11 -5.86 6.00 16.36
C TYR A 11 -5.03 4.92 17.06
N ARG A 12 -4.28 5.28 18.11
CA ARG A 12 -3.29 4.40 18.76
C ARG A 12 -3.89 3.12 19.34
N GLY A 13 -5.16 3.16 19.74
CA GLY A 13 -5.90 1.99 20.22
C GLY A 13 -6.05 0.88 19.18
N ASN A 14 -5.95 1.23 17.89
CA ASN A 14 -6.06 0.28 16.79
C ASN A 14 -4.70 -0.28 16.32
N LEU A 15 -3.59 0.23 16.85
CA LEU A 15 -2.24 -0.17 16.45
C LEU A 15 -1.61 -1.18 17.42
N ILE A 16 -0.69 -2.01 16.93
CA ILE A 16 0.05 -3.00 17.73
C ILE A 16 1.34 -2.36 18.27
N VAL A 17 2.17 -1.82 17.38
CA VAL A 17 3.53 -1.33 17.64
C VAL A 17 3.72 0.12 17.20
N ASP A 18 4.72 0.80 17.77
CA ASP A 18 5.18 2.14 17.37
C ASP A 18 4.08 3.19 17.25
N LYS A 19 3.11 3.14 18.17
CA LYS A 19 1.87 3.95 18.15
C LYS A 19 2.12 5.46 18.07
N ASP A 20 3.23 5.91 18.63
CA ASP A 20 3.66 7.30 18.70
C ASP A 20 4.66 7.70 17.60
N ASN A 21 4.89 6.84 16.60
CA ASN A 21 5.81 7.16 15.52
C ASN A 21 5.37 8.43 14.76
N PRO A 22 6.28 9.38 14.48
CA PRO A 22 5.94 10.63 13.79
C PRO A 22 5.23 10.44 12.44
N ILE A 23 5.55 9.38 11.70
CA ILE A 23 4.92 9.06 10.41
C ILE A 23 3.42 8.76 10.60
N LEU A 24 3.07 7.99 11.64
CA LEU A 24 1.68 7.69 11.97
C LEU A 24 0.92 8.92 12.46
N ILE A 25 1.58 9.76 13.26
CA ILE A 25 1.01 11.04 13.71
C ILE A 25 0.67 11.87 12.46
N GLN A 26 1.64 12.11 11.58
CA GLN A 26 1.44 12.89 10.35
C GLN A 26 0.31 12.32 9.49
N LYS A 27 0.29 11.00 9.29
CA LYS A 27 -0.77 10.34 8.51
C LYS A 27 -2.15 10.49 9.15
N ALA A 28 -2.26 10.34 10.47
CA ALA A 28 -3.50 10.53 11.20
C ALA A 28 -4.01 11.99 11.19
N TRP A 29 -3.10 12.97 11.08
CA TRP A 29 -3.47 14.37 10.90
C TRP A 29 -4.01 14.67 9.51
N ARG A 30 -3.36 14.12 8.47
CA ARG A 30 -3.74 14.35 7.08
C ARG A 30 -4.99 13.58 6.66
N ASP A 31 -5.09 12.31 7.04
CA ASP A 31 -6.09 11.38 6.50
C ASP A 31 -7.23 11.18 7.51
N ARG A 32 -8.28 12.00 7.36
CA ARG A 32 -9.44 12.03 8.26
C ARG A 32 -10.76 11.97 7.51
N PHE A 33 -11.78 11.43 8.18
CA PHE A 33 -13.15 11.51 7.68
C PHE A 33 -13.63 12.97 7.78
N SER A 34 -13.88 13.61 6.64
CA SER A 34 -14.27 15.02 6.53
C SER A 34 -15.63 15.37 7.15
N GLY A 35 -16.45 14.40 7.53
CA GLY A 35 -17.75 14.63 8.18
C GLY A 35 -18.47 13.33 8.58
N GLU A 36 -19.53 13.48 9.37
CA GLU A 36 -20.52 12.42 9.59
C GLU A 36 -21.35 12.22 8.32
N GLY A 37 -21.69 10.98 8.00
CA GLY A 37 -22.60 10.67 6.91
C GLY A 37 -23.28 9.34 7.20
N HIS A 38 -24.35 9.02 6.48
CA HIS A 38 -25.12 7.77 6.68
C HIS A 38 -24.28 6.48 6.67
N TRP A 39 -23.08 6.51 6.05
CA TRP A 39 -22.14 5.39 6.02
C TRP A 39 -21.00 5.48 7.07
N ARG A 40 -21.01 6.52 7.89
CA ARG A 40 -19.91 6.99 8.76
C ARG A 40 -20.39 7.57 10.10
N GLU A 41 -21.60 7.22 10.53
CA GLU A 41 -22.16 7.68 11.80
C GLU A 41 -21.20 7.35 12.96
N GLY A 42 -20.83 8.36 13.75
CA GLY A 42 -19.85 8.25 14.84
C GLY A 42 -18.36 8.41 14.45
N TYR A 43 -18.03 8.60 13.16
CA TYR A 43 -16.63 8.64 12.68
C TYR A 43 -16.18 9.99 12.12
N GLY A 44 -17.04 11.02 12.14
CA GLY A 44 -16.66 12.37 11.71
C GLY A 44 -15.41 12.88 12.44
N GLY A 45 -14.42 13.34 11.67
CA GLY A 45 -13.15 13.86 12.21
C GLY A 45 -12.18 12.82 12.76
N GLN A 46 -12.48 11.52 12.71
CA GLN A 46 -11.53 10.49 13.11
C GLN A 46 -10.47 10.25 12.02
N ALA A 47 -9.26 9.90 12.44
CA ALA A 47 -8.20 9.43 11.55
C ALA A 47 -8.59 8.10 10.90
N TYR A 48 -8.26 7.90 9.62
CA TYR A 48 -8.52 6.61 8.97
C TYR A 48 -7.84 5.44 9.68
N LEU A 49 -6.69 5.69 10.31
CA LEU A 49 -5.95 4.73 11.12
C LEU A 49 -6.73 4.21 12.35
N SER A 50 -7.80 4.88 12.81
CA SER A 50 -8.57 4.41 13.96
C SER A 50 -9.53 3.25 13.63
N ARG A 51 -9.79 2.98 12.35
CA ARG A 51 -10.77 1.96 11.93
C ARG A 51 -10.18 0.54 12.01
N PRO A 52 -10.90 -0.45 12.57
CA PRO A 52 -10.45 -1.85 12.59
C PRO A 52 -10.16 -2.43 11.20
N ASN A 53 -10.93 -2.05 10.17
CA ASN A 53 -10.71 -2.43 8.76
C ASN A 53 -9.97 -1.35 7.96
N SER A 54 -9.20 -0.48 8.61
CA SER A 54 -8.31 0.44 7.91
C SER A 54 -7.20 -0.35 7.24
N GLU A 55 -7.08 -0.19 5.93
CA GLU A 55 -6.00 -0.74 5.13
C GLU A 55 -4.64 -0.21 5.60
N ASP A 56 -4.54 1.11 5.78
CA ASP A 56 -3.34 1.75 6.32
C ASP A 56 -2.93 1.21 7.70
N ALA A 57 -3.90 1.07 8.61
CA ALA A 57 -3.59 0.54 9.94
C ALA A 57 -3.19 -0.94 9.87
N LEU A 58 -3.83 -1.73 8.99
CA LEU A 58 -3.48 -3.14 8.82
C LEU A 58 -2.09 -3.30 8.20
N THR A 59 -1.76 -2.51 7.18
CA THR A 59 -0.43 -2.45 6.57
C THR A 59 0.64 -2.16 7.63
N TRP A 60 0.44 -1.11 8.46
CA TRP A 60 1.36 -0.84 9.57
C TRP A 60 1.44 -2.01 10.55
N ASN A 61 0.29 -2.46 11.07
CA ASN A 61 0.24 -3.49 12.10
C ASN A 61 0.90 -4.80 11.69
N VAL A 62 0.73 -5.22 10.44
CA VAL A 62 1.33 -6.46 9.95
C VAL A 62 2.80 -6.23 9.67
N PHE A 63 3.12 -5.31 8.76
CA PHE A 63 4.46 -5.20 8.20
C PHE A 63 5.46 -4.55 9.16
N ARG A 64 5.03 -3.58 9.98
CA ARG A 64 5.91 -3.00 11.00
C ARG A 64 6.21 -3.99 12.12
N THR A 65 5.22 -4.77 12.55
CA THR A 65 5.46 -5.81 13.57
C THR A 65 6.38 -6.91 13.04
N LEU A 66 6.23 -7.30 11.77
CA LEU A 66 7.16 -8.22 11.12
C LEU A 66 8.57 -7.63 11.02
N GLN A 67 8.71 -6.37 10.58
CA GLN A 67 10.00 -5.68 10.52
C GLN A 67 10.71 -5.65 11.89
N LEU A 68 9.98 -5.29 12.96
CA LEU A 68 10.48 -5.28 14.34
C LEU A 68 10.79 -6.67 14.89
N SER A 69 10.31 -7.74 14.25
CA SER A 69 10.63 -9.12 14.62
C SER A 69 11.96 -9.60 14.02
N GLY A 70 12.73 -8.71 13.38
CA GLY A 70 14.05 -8.98 12.81
C GLY A 70 14.01 -9.94 11.62
N GLU A 71 15.12 -10.65 11.39
CA GLU A 71 15.30 -11.55 10.24
C GLU A 71 14.16 -12.56 10.06
N ARG A 72 13.62 -13.11 11.16
CA ARG A 72 12.49 -14.06 11.09
C ARG A 72 11.23 -13.41 10.53
N GLY A 73 10.97 -12.15 10.87
CA GLY A 73 9.81 -11.43 10.36
C GLY A 73 10.01 -10.96 8.91
N LEU A 74 11.23 -10.51 8.57
CA LEU A 74 11.61 -10.17 7.20
C LEU A 74 11.56 -11.39 6.27
N ARG A 75 11.87 -12.59 6.78
CA ARG A 75 11.70 -13.85 6.03
C ARG A 75 10.25 -14.12 5.68
N VAL A 76 9.31 -13.92 6.61
CA VAL A 76 7.87 -14.06 6.32
C VAL A 76 7.42 -13.09 5.21
N ILE A 77 7.93 -11.86 5.21
CA ILE A 77 7.66 -10.88 4.14
C ILE A 77 8.24 -11.37 2.80
N SER A 78 9.47 -11.89 2.81
CA SER A 78 10.12 -12.42 1.62
C SER A 78 9.34 -13.60 1.03
N ASP A 79 8.92 -14.53 1.89
CA ASP A 79 8.19 -15.74 1.51
C ASP A 79 6.81 -15.42 0.93
N VAL A 80 6.05 -14.51 1.57
CA VAL A 80 4.68 -14.19 1.13
C VAL A 80 4.64 -13.47 -0.21
N PHE A 81 5.60 -12.56 -0.44
CA PHE A 81 5.71 -11.82 -1.68
C PHE A 81 6.55 -12.53 -2.74
N LYS A 82 7.21 -13.64 -2.36
CA LYS A 82 8.18 -14.40 -3.17
C LYS A 82 9.32 -13.51 -3.68
N ILE A 83 9.80 -12.61 -2.83
CA ILE A 83 10.85 -11.63 -3.14
C ILE A 83 12.17 -12.07 -2.49
N PHE A 84 13.26 -11.41 -2.88
CA PHE A 84 14.54 -11.56 -2.21
C PHE A 84 14.51 -10.97 -0.80
N GLU A 85 15.56 -11.23 -0.02
CA GLU A 85 15.74 -10.71 1.32
C GLU A 85 15.49 -9.19 1.39
N VAL A 86 14.72 -8.79 2.39
CA VAL A 86 14.30 -7.41 2.59
C VAL A 86 15.45 -6.61 3.20
N ASP A 87 15.97 -5.66 2.44
CA ASP A 87 16.97 -4.71 2.92
C ASP A 87 16.28 -3.53 3.63
N LYS A 88 15.15 -3.07 3.07
CA LYS A 88 14.46 -1.87 3.53
C LYS A 88 12.97 -1.88 3.25
N MET A 89 12.23 -1.19 4.11
CA MET A 89 10.79 -0.97 3.97
C MET A 89 10.46 0.51 4.12
N LEU A 90 9.67 1.05 3.19
CA LEU A 90 9.11 2.40 3.27
C LEU A 90 7.59 2.31 3.40
N PHE A 91 7.04 2.92 4.44
CA PHE A 91 5.61 3.02 4.68
C PHE A 91 5.15 4.39 4.20
N TRP A 92 4.23 4.44 3.22
CA TRP A 92 3.76 5.72 2.66
C TRP A 92 4.89 6.60 2.11
N GLY A 93 5.95 5.96 1.60
CA GLY A 93 7.16 6.63 1.12
C GLY A 93 8.12 7.10 2.21
N CYS A 94 7.91 6.70 3.48
CA CYS A 94 8.77 7.05 4.61
C CYS A 94 9.52 5.83 5.17
N ASP A 95 10.82 5.97 5.38
CA ASP A 95 11.68 5.04 6.09
C ASP A 95 11.50 5.25 7.59
N VAL A 96 10.98 4.23 8.28
CA VAL A 96 10.70 4.26 9.71
C VAL A 96 11.98 4.11 10.54
N GLU A 97 13.02 3.48 9.98
CA GLU A 97 14.30 3.29 10.63
C GLU A 97 15.23 4.50 10.40
N HIS A 98 14.80 5.54 9.66
CA HIS A 98 15.54 6.79 9.43
C HIS A 98 16.91 6.64 8.76
N HIS A 99 17.07 5.63 7.89
CA HIS A 99 18.39 5.24 7.38
C HIS A 99 18.44 5.02 5.87
N GLY A 100 18.25 6.05 5.03
CA GLY A 100 18.89 6.02 3.70
C GLY A 100 18.27 6.88 2.59
N GLU A 101 18.99 6.88 1.46
CA GLU A 101 18.75 7.74 0.32
C GLU A 101 17.51 7.34 -0.50
N GLU A 102 17.06 6.09 -0.39
CA GLU A 102 15.94 5.56 -1.18
C GLU A 102 14.62 6.30 -0.90
N GLN A 103 14.37 6.68 0.37
CA GLN A 103 13.24 7.55 0.71
C GLN A 103 13.38 8.91 0.02
N GLN A 104 14.56 9.51 0.04
CA GLN A 104 14.78 10.83 -0.54
C GLN A 104 14.59 10.79 -2.06
N LEU A 105 15.18 9.78 -2.72
CA LEU A 105 15.02 9.52 -4.14
C LEU A 105 13.55 9.30 -4.51
N LEU A 106 12.84 8.44 -3.78
CA LEU A 106 11.41 8.22 -4.02
C LEU A 106 10.61 9.52 -3.90
N ASN A 107 10.85 10.31 -2.85
CA ASN A 107 10.17 11.59 -2.64
C ASN A 107 10.50 12.62 -3.73
N ILE A 108 11.73 12.67 -4.22
CA ILE A 108 12.12 13.49 -5.37
C ILE A 108 11.36 13.05 -6.62
N LEU A 109 11.29 11.75 -6.90
CA LEU A 109 10.56 11.21 -8.05
C LEU A 109 9.08 11.57 -7.98
N ILE A 110 8.44 11.38 -6.82
CA ILE A 110 7.02 11.74 -6.65
C ILE A 110 6.82 13.25 -6.84
N ARG A 111 7.69 14.11 -6.31
CA ARG A 111 7.60 15.56 -6.52
C ARG A 111 7.82 15.98 -7.97
N THR A 112 8.79 15.37 -8.66
CA THR A 112 9.13 15.72 -10.05
C THR A 112 8.09 15.23 -11.05
N ILE A 113 7.51 14.04 -10.82
CA ILE A 113 6.52 13.44 -11.73
C ILE A 113 5.11 13.92 -11.36
N ASP A 114 4.66 13.69 -10.12
CA ASP A 114 3.29 14.01 -9.68
C ASP A 114 3.12 15.45 -9.21
N GLY A 115 4.14 16.05 -8.59
CA GLY A 115 4.06 17.37 -7.95
C GLY A 115 3.83 18.55 -8.91
N LYS A 116 4.00 18.33 -10.22
CA LYS A 116 3.65 19.29 -11.28
C LYS A 116 2.14 19.46 -11.45
N HIS A 117 1.35 18.54 -10.91
CA HIS A 117 -0.10 18.52 -11.07
C HIS A 117 -0.81 18.84 -9.76
N ARG A 118 -1.86 19.67 -9.83
CA ARG A 118 -2.73 19.93 -8.66
C ARG A 118 -3.39 18.63 -8.17
N GLY A 119 -3.61 18.54 -6.87
CA GLY A 119 -4.26 17.39 -6.20
C GLY A 119 -3.27 16.42 -5.55
N THR A 120 -3.78 15.30 -5.07
CA THR A 120 -3.02 14.33 -4.27
C THR A 120 -1.90 13.66 -5.07
N MET A 121 -0.68 13.73 -4.55
CA MET A 121 0.49 13.02 -5.07
C MET A 121 0.42 11.53 -4.74
N THR A 122 1.31 10.72 -5.32
CA THR A 122 1.33 9.28 -5.06
C THR A 122 1.82 9.03 -3.65
N GLU A 123 1.15 8.11 -2.98
CA GLU A 123 1.56 7.58 -1.70
C GLU A 123 1.46 6.05 -1.79
N PRO A 124 2.58 5.34 -1.93
CA PRO A 124 2.56 3.88 -1.96
C PRO A 124 2.33 3.33 -0.56
N ASP A 125 1.47 2.33 -0.40
CA ASP A 125 1.18 1.76 0.93
C ASP A 125 2.43 1.17 1.58
N LEU A 126 3.15 0.36 0.81
CA LEU A 126 4.41 -0.24 1.22
C LEU A 126 5.36 -0.37 0.03
N VAL A 127 6.60 0.09 0.21
CA VAL A 127 7.70 -0.16 -0.73
C VAL A 127 8.74 -1.03 -0.03
N ILE A 128 9.17 -2.10 -0.67
CA ILE A 128 10.22 -2.99 -0.17
C ILE A 128 11.41 -2.92 -1.13
N ILE A 129 12.59 -2.67 -0.60
CA ILE A 129 13.85 -2.74 -1.33
C ILE A 129 14.56 -4.02 -0.92
N THR A 130 15.03 -4.75 -1.91
CA THR A 130 15.88 -5.95 -1.74
C THR A 130 17.16 -5.77 -2.51
N GLY A 131 18.11 -6.70 -2.36
CA GLY A 131 19.35 -6.70 -3.16
C GLY A 131 19.10 -6.62 -4.67
N ARG A 132 17.95 -7.10 -5.16
CA ARG A 132 17.65 -7.25 -6.60
C ARG A 132 16.42 -6.49 -7.09
N GLU A 133 15.52 -6.08 -6.21
CA GLU A 133 14.18 -5.63 -6.59
C GLU A 133 13.75 -4.37 -5.82
N VAL A 134 12.91 -3.56 -6.48
CA VAL A 134 12.11 -2.50 -5.83
C VAL A 134 10.65 -2.90 -5.99
N VAL A 135 10.02 -3.22 -4.87
CA VAL A 135 8.71 -3.84 -4.82
C VAL A 135 7.72 -2.83 -4.25
N PHE A 136 6.73 -2.46 -5.05
CA PHE A 136 5.60 -1.64 -4.62
C PHE A 136 4.42 -2.55 -4.32
N VAL A 137 3.99 -2.55 -3.07
CA VAL A 137 2.81 -3.31 -2.62
C VAL A 137 1.63 -2.35 -2.51
N GLU A 138 0.62 -2.58 -3.34
CA GLU A 138 -0.66 -1.86 -3.28
C GLU A 138 -1.65 -2.70 -2.47
N CYS A 139 -2.02 -2.24 -1.29
CA CYS A 139 -2.95 -2.95 -0.43
C CYS A 139 -4.38 -2.65 -0.88
N LYS A 140 -5.27 -3.65 -0.86
CA LYS A 140 -6.73 -3.52 -1.05
C LYS A 140 -7.49 -4.46 -0.14
N LEU A 141 -7.96 -3.94 1.00
CA LEU A 141 -8.71 -4.75 1.98
C LEU A 141 -10.21 -4.79 1.67
N ASN A 142 -10.78 -3.67 1.23
CA ASN A 142 -12.22 -3.50 1.02
C ASN A 142 -12.53 -3.36 -0.48
N GLN A 143 -13.73 -3.79 -0.88
CA GLN A 143 -14.23 -3.65 -2.25
C GLN A 143 -15.70 -3.22 -2.23
N ARG A 144 -16.02 -2.12 -2.94
CA ARG A 144 -17.38 -1.59 -3.00
C ARG A 144 -18.06 -1.96 -4.30
N GLY A 145 -19.00 -2.90 -4.21
CA GLY A 145 -19.73 -3.42 -5.36
C GLY A 145 -18.77 -3.91 -6.45
N ASN A 146 -19.17 -3.72 -7.71
CA ASN A 146 -18.42 -4.20 -8.86
C ASN A 146 -17.49 -3.14 -9.46
N THR A 147 -17.13 -2.09 -8.71
CA THR A 147 -16.26 -1.00 -9.24
C THR A 147 -14.80 -1.23 -8.88
N SER A 148 -13.87 -1.04 -9.81
CA SER A 148 -12.45 -1.20 -9.48
C SER A 148 -12.01 -0.30 -8.33
N PRO A 149 -11.31 -0.82 -7.32
CA PRO A 149 -10.81 -0.02 -6.21
C PRO A 149 -9.56 0.79 -6.60
N TRP A 150 -8.94 0.46 -7.74
CA TRP A 150 -7.81 1.19 -8.33
C TRP A 150 -8.26 2.32 -9.24
N LYS A 151 -9.58 2.52 -9.37
CA LYS A 151 -10.15 3.47 -10.31
C LYS A 151 -9.87 4.92 -9.90
N SER A 152 -9.56 5.75 -10.88
CA SER A 152 -9.62 7.20 -10.74
C SER A 152 -10.15 7.83 -12.03
N LYS A 153 -10.78 9.00 -11.91
CA LYS A 153 -11.34 9.73 -13.05
C LYS A 153 -11.15 11.23 -12.90
N GLY A 154 -11.22 11.93 -14.02
CA GLY A 154 -11.25 13.38 -14.10
C GLY A 154 -9.90 14.01 -14.45
N LYS A 155 -9.94 15.34 -14.66
CA LYS A 155 -8.85 16.13 -15.25
C LYS A 155 -7.50 15.95 -14.58
N GLY A 156 -7.46 15.71 -13.27
CA GLY A 156 -6.21 15.49 -12.53
C GLY A 156 -5.54 14.15 -12.88
N ALA A 157 -6.32 13.09 -13.00
CA ALA A 157 -5.82 11.77 -13.40
C ALA A 157 -5.40 11.78 -14.88
N GLU A 158 -6.23 12.37 -15.76
CA GLU A 158 -5.95 12.50 -17.18
C GLU A 158 -4.63 13.25 -17.45
N LYS A 159 -4.39 14.38 -16.75
CA LYS A 159 -3.13 15.13 -16.88
C LYS A 159 -1.91 14.32 -16.47
N ARG A 160 -1.99 13.60 -15.33
CA ARG A 160 -0.90 12.72 -14.88
C ARG A 160 -0.66 11.59 -15.86
N MET A 161 -1.71 10.99 -16.40
CA MET A 161 -1.57 9.92 -17.40
C MET A 161 -0.86 10.38 -18.66
N LYS A 162 -1.10 11.62 -19.12
CA LYS A 162 -0.35 12.20 -20.24
C LYS A 162 1.14 12.28 -19.91
N THR A 163 1.50 12.80 -18.74
CA THR A 163 2.89 12.88 -18.27
C THR A 163 3.51 11.49 -18.11
N TYR A 164 2.80 10.52 -17.53
CA TYR A 164 3.28 9.14 -17.42
C TYR A 164 3.52 8.51 -18.80
N ALA A 165 2.64 8.78 -19.77
CA ALA A 165 2.75 8.27 -21.12
C ALA A 165 3.85 8.94 -21.96
N GLU A 166 4.31 10.13 -21.58
CA GLU A 166 5.50 10.78 -22.16
C GLU A 166 6.78 10.07 -21.69
N GLU A 167 6.85 9.70 -20.41
CA GLU A 167 8.02 9.02 -19.83
C GLU A 167 8.03 7.50 -20.09
N PHE A 168 6.84 6.88 -20.13
CA PHE A 168 6.62 5.44 -20.35
C PHE A 168 5.61 5.24 -21.48
N PRO A 169 6.05 5.29 -22.76
CA PRO A 169 5.18 5.21 -23.92
C PRO A 169 4.29 3.97 -23.97
N GLU A 170 4.72 2.85 -23.34
CA GLU A 170 3.93 1.62 -23.22
C GLU A 170 2.58 1.84 -22.54
N ILE A 171 2.43 2.87 -21.69
CA ILE A 171 1.17 3.22 -21.02
C ILE A 171 0.08 3.62 -22.03
N LYS A 172 0.44 4.23 -23.17
CA LYS A 172 -0.52 4.64 -24.20
C LYS A 172 -1.32 3.48 -24.80
N SER A 173 -0.77 2.26 -24.71
CA SER A 173 -1.38 1.05 -25.25
C SER A 173 -2.46 0.44 -24.36
N LEU A 174 -2.68 0.98 -23.15
CA LEU A 174 -3.61 0.43 -22.17
C LEU A 174 -5.00 1.08 -22.31
N PRO A 175 -6.00 0.39 -22.88
CA PRO A 175 -7.37 0.90 -22.91
C PRO A 175 -7.96 0.91 -21.50
N ASP A 176 -8.93 1.81 -21.27
CA ASP A 176 -9.63 1.99 -19.98
C ASP A 176 -8.68 2.12 -18.77
N TRP A 177 -7.55 2.80 -18.94
CA TRP A 177 -6.56 2.98 -17.88
C TRP A 177 -7.18 3.50 -16.57
N GLU A 178 -8.30 4.22 -16.65
CA GLU A 178 -9.03 4.78 -15.51
C GLU A 178 -9.37 3.73 -14.47
N VAL A 179 -9.70 2.49 -14.87
CA VAL A 179 -10.10 1.43 -13.94
C VAL A 179 -8.90 0.75 -13.26
N VAL A 180 -7.68 1.01 -13.70
CA VAL A 180 -6.45 0.47 -13.10
C VAL A 180 -5.44 1.56 -12.75
N TYR A 181 -5.91 2.81 -12.68
CA TYR A 181 -5.08 4.01 -12.56
C TYR A 181 -4.06 3.92 -11.41
N GLN A 182 -4.47 3.49 -10.21
CA GLN A 182 -3.55 3.37 -9.08
C GLN A 182 -2.41 2.37 -9.35
N LEU A 183 -2.69 1.24 -10.02
CA LEU A 183 -1.66 0.26 -10.39
C LEU A 183 -0.66 0.82 -11.40
N ILE A 184 -1.11 1.67 -12.33
CA ILE A 184 -0.23 2.37 -13.27
C ILE A 184 0.68 3.35 -12.53
N ARG A 185 0.18 4.05 -11.50
CA ARG A 185 1.03 4.91 -10.66
C ARG A 185 2.12 4.09 -9.98
N GLN A 186 1.76 2.97 -9.35
CA GLN A 186 2.75 2.10 -8.72
C GLN A 186 3.79 1.59 -9.73
N TYR A 187 3.36 1.25 -10.95
CA TYR A 187 4.28 0.90 -12.04
C TYR A 187 5.27 2.02 -12.37
N VAL A 188 4.79 3.25 -12.54
CA VAL A 188 5.62 4.43 -12.85
C VAL A 188 6.70 4.62 -11.79
N PHE A 189 6.34 4.61 -10.52
CA PHE A 189 7.31 4.83 -9.43
C PHE A 189 8.20 3.62 -9.19
N ALA A 190 7.70 2.38 -9.34
CA ALA A 190 8.51 1.18 -9.31
C ALA A 190 9.60 1.23 -10.39
N LYS A 191 9.24 1.53 -11.64
CA LYS A 191 10.16 1.64 -12.77
C LYS A 191 11.16 2.77 -12.59
N SER A 192 10.70 3.93 -12.15
CA SER A 192 11.54 5.11 -11.94
C SER A 192 12.57 4.84 -10.86
N LEU A 193 12.15 4.43 -9.66
CA LEU A 193 13.07 4.17 -8.55
C LEU A 193 14.03 3.02 -8.87
N SER A 194 13.53 1.94 -9.49
CA SER A 194 14.35 0.80 -9.94
C SER A 194 15.46 1.21 -10.90
N LYS A 195 15.21 2.17 -11.79
CA LYS A 195 16.22 2.66 -12.73
C LYS A 195 17.39 3.31 -11.99
N TYR A 196 17.12 4.14 -10.99
CA TYR A 196 18.17 4.77 -10.18
C TYR A 196 18.91 3.75 -9.32
N LEU A 197 18.19 2.82 -8.70
CA LEU A 197 18.78 1.81 -7.82
C LEU A 197 19.38 0.60 -8.58
N LYS A 198 19.28 0.58 -9.92
CA LYS A 198 19.71 -0.54 -10.79
C LYS A 198 19.13 -1.90 -10.38
N LYS A 199 17.84 -1.92 -10.02
CA LYS A 199 17.09 -3.10 -9.55
C LYS A 199 15.93 -3.44 -10.49
N LYS A 200 15.30 -4.59 -10.31
CA LYS A 200 14.08 -4.98 -11.04
C LYS A 200 12.85 -4.30 -10.41
N PRO A 201 11.99 -3.62 -11.19
CA PRO A 201 10.72 -3.09 -10.69
C PRO A 201 9.69 -4.21 -10.53
N VAL A 202 8.98 -4.17 -9.41
CA VAL A 202 7.91 -5.10 -9.08
C VAL A 202 6.73 -4.34 -8.50
N VAL A 203 5.51 -4.72 -8.90
CA VAL A 203 4.24 -4.27 -8.34
C VAL A 203 3.44 -5.51 -7.93
N ILE A 204 2.98 -5.52 -6.68
CA ILE A 204 2.21 -6.62 -6.10
C ILE A 204 0.93 -6.06 -5.48
N PRO A 205 -0.26 -6.42 -5.99
CA PRO A 205 -1.48 -6.13 -5.27
C PRO A 205 -1.67 -7.11 -4.12
N LEU A 206 -1.78 -6.58 -2.90
CA LEU A 206 -2.13 -7.32 -1.69
C LEU A 206 -3.62 -7.15 -1.41
N ILE A 207 -4.42 -8.19 -1.65
CA ILE A 207 -5.88 -8.07 -1.62
C ILE A 207 -6.52 -8.92 -0.51
N ASN A 208 -7.79 -8.68 -0.23
CA ASN A 208 -8.62 -9.66 0.46
C ASN A 208 -9.01 -10.78 -0.51
N GLU A 209 -8.75 -12.05 -0.16
CA GLU A 209 -9.04 -13.21 -1.01
C GLU A 209 -10.50 -13.27 -1.46
N LYS A 210 -11.44 -12.82 -0.62
CA LYS A 210 -12.88 -12.78 -0.95
C LYS A 210 -13.22 -11.90 -2.15
N HIS A 211 -12.32 -10.98 -2.54
CA HIS A 211 -12.51 -10.07 -3.66
C HIS A 211 -11.74 -10.50 -4.91
N ARG A 212 -11.00 -11.61 -4.86
CA ARG A 212 -10.12 -12.06 -5.95
C ARG A 212 -10.83 -12.12 -7.29
N GLU A 213 -12.03 -12.70 -7.35
CA GLU A 213 -12.79 -12.88 -8.59
C GLU A 213 -13.10 -11.53 -9.24
N ILE A 214 -13.78 -10.63 -8.53
CA ILE A 214 -14.15 -9.29 -9.02
C ILE A 214 -12.92 -8.46 -9.40
N LEU A 215 -11.81 -8.58 -8.63
CA LEU A 215 -10.60 -7.81 -8.89
C LEU A 215 -9.78 -8.36 -10.05
N SER A 216 -9.95 -9.64 -10.41
CA SER A 216 -9.18 -10.29 -11.48
C SER A 216 -9.45 -9.60 -12.82
N ASP A 217 -10.69 -9.30 -13.16
CA ASP A 217 -11.05 -8.65 -14.43
C ASP A 217 -10.32 -7.33 -14.66
N TYR A 218 -10.19 -6.54 -13.59
CA TYR A 218 -9.43 -5.29 -13.62
C TYR A 218 -7.93 -5.55 -13.70
N TYR A 219 -7.42 -6.44 -12.87
CA TYR A 219 -5.99 -6.69 -12.78
C TYR A 219 -5.40 -7.33 -14.06
N MET A 220 -6.18 -8.18 -14.73
CA MET A 220 -5.75 -8.80 -15.98
C MET A 220 -5.48 -7.76 -17.08
N LYS A 221 -6.12 -6.59 -17.04
CA LYS A 221 -5.81 -5.47 -17.95
C LYS A 221 -4.35 -5.07 -17.86
N VAL A 222 -3.76 -4.94 -16.66
CA VAL A 222 -2.32 -4.63 -16.52
C VAL A 222 -1.45 -5.87 -16.69
N LYS A 223 -1.88 -7.03 -16.20
CA LYS A 223 -1.11 -8.29 -16.24
C LYS A 223 -0.83 -8.77 -17.67
N HIS A 224 -1.79 -8.61 -18.58
CA HIS A 224 -1.66 -8.96 -19.99
C HIS A 224 -1.22 -7.81 -20.89
N SER A 225 -1.03 -6.61 -20.34
CA SER A 225 -0.60 -5.44 -21.12
C SER A 225 0.91 -5.45 -21.41
N PRO A 226 1.36 -4.62 -22.38
CA PRO A 226 2.78 -4.35 -22.60
C PRO A 226 3.55 -3.86 -21.37
N LEU A 227 2.87 -3.29 -20.36
CA LEU A 227 3.52 -2.85 -19.12
C LEU A 227 4.14 -4.04 -18.37
N ASN A 228 3.62 -5.26 -18.58
CA ASN A 228 4.08 -6.46 -17.89
C ASN A 228 5.14 -7.29 -18.64
N LYS A 229 5.75 -6.78 -19.73
CA LYS A 229 6.75 -7.50 -20.54
C LYS A 229 7.98 -8.05 -19.78
N LYS A 230 8.21 -7.61 -18.54
CA LYS A 230 9.30 -8.09 -17.65
C LYS A 230 8.79 -8.64 -16.31
N GLU A 231 7.54 -9.06 -16.27
CA GLU A 231 6.86 -9.51 -15.05
C GLU A 231 6.92 -8.47 -13.93
N VAL A 232 6.70 -7.19 -14.30
CA VAL A 232 6.63 -6.10 -13.33
C VAL A 232 5.43 -6.32 -12.42
N PHE A 233 4.29 -6.71 -12.97
CA PHE A 233 3.09 -7.05 -12.22
C PHE A 233 3.11 -8.53 -11.83
N ARG A 234 3.23 -8.83 -10.54
CA ARG A 234 3.21 -10.21 -10.01
C ARG A 234 1.79 -10.73 -9.83
N ASN A 235 1.60 -11.94 -9.31
CA ASN A 235 0.26 -12.42 -8.99
C ASN A 235 -0.24 -11.75 -7.72
N PHE A 236 -1.56 -11.77 -7.51
CA PHE A 236 -2.13 -11.33 -6.24
C PHE A 236 -1.51 -12.10 -5.08
N VAL A 237 -1.15 -11.35 -4.04
CA VAL A 237 -0.96 -11.88 -2.70
C VAL A 237 -2.19 -11.52 -1.89
N THR A 238 -2.57 -12.36 -0.93
CA THR A 238 -3.73 -12.10 -0.09
C THR A 238 -3.39 -11.99 1.38
N TRP A 239 -4.22 -11.29 2.14
CA TRP A 239 -4.15 -11.32 3.61
C TRP A 239 -4.28 -12.75 4.17
N GLN A 240 -4.96 -13.63 3.45
CA GLN A 240 -5.08 -15.04 3.76
C GLN A 240 -3.78 -15.82 3.46
N ASP A 241 -3.04 -15.47 2.41
CA ASP A 241 -1.67 -16.01 2.17
C ASP A 241 -0.74 -15.68 3.34
N LEU A 242 -0.79 -14.44 3.83
CA LEU A 242 -0.06 -14.02 5.04
C LEU A 242 -0.46 -14.86 6.26
N LEU A 243 -1.75 -15.11 6.49
CA LEU A 243 -2.20 -15.98 7.58
C LEU A 243 -1.69 -17.41 7.44
N ARG A 244 -1.66 -17.96 6.21
CA ARG A 244 -1.13 -19.30 5.92
C ARG A 244 0.36 -19.41 6.22
N ILE A 245 1.16 -18.39 5.89
CA ILE A 245 2.60 -18.38 6.19
C ILE A 245 2.84 -18.15 7.68
N LEU A 246 2.07 -17.26 8.31
CA LEU A 246 2.18 -17.01 9.74
C LEU A 246 1.90 -18.26 10.58
N SER A 247 0.95 -19.12 10.17
CA SER A 247 0.60 -20.32 10.93
C SER A 247 1.75 -21.32 11.05
N THR A 248 2.61 -21.40 10.03
CA THR A 248 3.79 -22.28 9.99
C THR A 248 5.08 -21.58 10.45
N SER A 249 5.08 -20.24 10.57
CA SER A 249 6.24 -19.47 11.02
C SER A 249 6.54 -19.67 12.51
N ASP A 250 7.84 -19.64 12.85
CA ASP A 250 8.31 -19.52 14.24
C ASP A 250 8.53 -18.05 14.62
N LEU A 251 7.42 -17.32 14.79
CA LEU A 251 7.41 -15.91 15.17
C LEU A 251 6.66 -15.70 16.49
N PRO A 252 7.25 -15.00 17.48
CA PRO A 252 6.61 -14.79 18.78
C PRO A 252 5.31 -13.97 18.68
N ASN A 253 5.28 -12.99 17.76
CA ASN A 253 4.13 -12.09 17.59
C ASN A 253 3.08 -12.62 16.61
N LYS A 254 3.21 -13.86 16.09
CA LYS A 254 2.34 -14.38 15.03
C LYS A 254 0.87 -14.42 15.41
N SER A 255 0.55 -14.72 16.67
CA SER A 255 -0.82 -14.79 17.18
C SER A 255 -1.49 -13.41 17.16
N ILE A 256 -0.76 -12.36 17.59
CA ILE A 256 -1.24 -10.98 17.62
C ILE A 256 -1.45 -10.45 16.19
N ILE A 257 -0.48 -10.66 15.29
CA ILE A 257 -0.60 -10.27 13.88
C ILE A 257 -1.78 -10.99 13.23
N SER A 258 -1.91 -12.30 13.45
CA SER A 258 -3.00 -13.11 12.90
C SER A 258 -4.37 -12.65 13.41
N ALA A 259 -4.47 -12.33 14.71
CA ALA A 259 -5.70 -11.80 15.29
C ALA A 259 -6.08 -10.46 14.63
N LYS A 260 -5.10 -9.58 14.38
CA LYS A 260 -5.34 -8.29 13.74
C LYS A 260 -5.80 -8.43 12.29
N ILE A 261 -5.19 -9.33 11.51
CA ILE A 261 -5.65 -9.63 10.15
C ILE A 261 -7.08 -10.16 10.17
N LYS A 262 -7.40 -11.12 11.06
CA LYS A 262 -8.75 -11.69 11.18
C LYS A 262 -9.79 -10.64 11.59
N GLU A 263 -9.46 -9.76 12.52
CA GLU A 263 -10.31 -8.63 12.92
C GLU A 263 -10.60 -7.72 11.71
N ALA A 264 -9.57 -7.27 11.01
CA ALA A 264 -9.72 -6.40 9.85
C ALA A 264 -10.56 -7.06 8.74
N LEU A 265 -10.33 -8.35 8.46
CA LEU A 265 -11.11 -9.13 7.49
C LEU A 265 -12.59 -9.27 7.88
N LYS A 266 -12.91 -9.42 9.18
CA LYS A 266 -14.29 -9.48 9.68
C LYS A 266 -15.07 -8.19 9.38
N TYR A 267 -14.40 -7.04 9.47
CA TYR A 267 -15.01 -5.73 9.22
C TYR A 267 -14.83 -5.26 7.77
N ALA A 268 -14.04 -5.95 6.96
CA ALA A 268 -13.85 -5.63 5.55
C ALA A 268 -15.17 -5.78 4.81
N ARG A 269 -15.54 -4.76 4.03
CA ARG A 269 -16.73 -4.80 3.16
C ARG A 269 -16.30 -5.27 1.78
#